data_AF-A0A6N2TVT2-F1
#
_entry.id   AF-A0A6N2TVT2-F1
#
_cell.length_a   1.000
_cell.length_b   1.000
_cell.length_c   1.000
_cell.angle_alpha   90.00
_cell.angle_beta   90.00
_cell.angle_gamma   90.00
#
_symmetry.space_group_name_H-M   'P 1'
#
loop_
_entity.id
_entity.type
_entity.pdbx_description
1 polymer ?
#
loop_
_entity_poly.entity_id
_entity_poly.type
_entity_poly.pdbx_seq_one_letter_code
_entity_poly.pdbx_strand_id
1 'polypeptide(L)'
;MTDCQHCHKPMKPATANMLCANCRETYWQLIRQLGHVQLPALRSIMLRQARIGTPTHTPSRGNAPMPIDTHAQDLIADSEAWLAEQAGKIRAAYAAYDWRKAWYAIISNRHTILNMSTAADDYAALEHIIRRNEQALTPEDELIILGTCPNCHTLLTGTPEAETVTCQHCRTEWAAPAIKAARDERLWQVQITGTPSDAAKELKRYGLSVSRNLISQWLRRGKLTHATPTKHKRQYTFNLGELAALLDCHR
;
A
#
# COMPACT_ATOMS: atom_id res chain seq x y z
N MET A 1 -11.99 -33.25 25.22
CA MET A 1 -11.15 -32.43 24.31
C MET A 1 -11.39 -30.99 24.71
N THR A 2 -10.33 -30.20 24.80
CA THR A 2 -10.47 -28.75 25.03
C THR A 2 -10.26 -28.09 23.68
N ASP A 3 -11.01 -27.03 23.37
CA ASP A 3 -10.85 -26.28 22.12
C ASP A 3 -10.07 -24.99 22.37
N CYS A 4 -9.33 -24.52 21.35
CA CYS A 4 -8.64 -23.23 21.41
C CYS A 4 -9.65 -22.09 21.48
N GLN A 5 -9.52 -21.19 22.46
CA GLN A 5 -10.45 -20.07 22.61
C GLN A 5 -10.33 -19.05 21.47
N HIS A 6 -9.22 -19.04 20.73
CA HIS A 6 -9.02 -18.12 19.61
C HIS A 6 -9.38 -18.74 18.25
N CYS A 7 -8.89 -19.94 17.92
CA CYS A 7 -9.11 -20.55 16.60
C CYS A 7 -10.12 -21.71 16.59
N HIS A 8 -10.69 -22.06 17.74
CA HIS A 8 -11.69 -23.11 17.94
C HIS A 8 -11.28 -24.52 17.45
N LYS A 9 -9.99 -24.74 17.16
CA LYS A 9 -9.46 -26.05 16.81
C LYS A 9 -9.26 -26.91 18.07
N PRO A 10 -9.45 -28.24 17.97
CA PRO A 10 -9.27 -29.14 19.11
C PRO A 10 -7.80 -29.16 19.56
N MET A 11 -7.58 -29.15 20.87
CA MET A 11 -6.27 -29.25 21.49
C MET A 11 -6.17 -30.42 22.48
N LYS A 12 -4.93 -30.84 22.75
CA LYS A 12 -4.66 -31.88 23.75
C LYS A 12 -5.16 -31.40 25.13
N PRO A 13 -5.92 -32.20 25.87
CA PRO A 13 -6.55 -31.80 27.14
C PRO A 13 -5.57 -31.50 28.28
N ALA A 14 -4.27 -31.80 28.09
CA ALA A 14 -3.25 -31.68 29.12
C ALA A 14 -2.69 -30.26 29.32
N THR A 15 -3.04 -29.29 28.47
CA THR A 15 -2.56 -27.90 28.62
C THR A 15 -3.66 -27.03 29.21
N ALA A 16 -3.45 -26.49 30.41
CA ALA A 16 -4.30 -25.47 31.04
C ALA A 16 -4.26 -24.10 30.31
N ASN A 17 -3.95 -24.10 29.01
CA ASN A 17 -3.71 -22.90 28.22
C ASN A 17 -4.93 -22.58 27.36
N MET A 18 -5.29 -21.30 27.30
CA MET A 18 -6.40 -20.81 26.47
C MET A 18 -6.12 -20.89 24.96
N LEU A 19 -4.84 -20.98 24.58
CA LEU A 19 -4.36 -20.95 23.20
C LEU A 19 -3.64 -22.25 22.81
N CYS A 20 -3.87 -22.72 21.58
CA CYS A 20 -3.13 -23.84 21.01
C CYS A 20 -1.68 -23.45 20.69
N ALA A 21 -0.81 -24.43 20.43
CA ALA A 21 0.61 -24.18 20.15
C ALA A 21 0.84 -23.21 18.98
N ASN A 22 0.06 -23.34 17.90
CA ASN A 22 0.17 -22.46 16.75
C ASN A 22 -0.24 -21.01 17.07
N CYS A 23 -1.40 -20.82 17.70
CA CYS A 23 -1.87 -19.48 18.08
C CYS A 23 -0.91 -18.78 19.04
N ARG A 24 -0.26 -19.51 19.96
CA ARG A 24 0.77 -18.92 20.84
C ARG A 24 1.99 -18.43 20.06
N GLU A 25 2.41 -19.17 19.04
CA GLU A 25 3.55 -18.77 18.21
C GLU A 25 3.19 -17.57 17.33
N THR A 26 2.02 -17.57 16.69
CA THR A 26 1.53 -16.42 15.93
C THR A 26 1.37 -15.19 16.81
N TYR A 27 0.71 -15.32 17.97
CA TYR A 27 0.56 -14.23 18.93
C TYR A 27 1.92 -13.65 19.34
N TRP A 28 2.89 -14.52 19.62
CA TRP A 28 4.25 -14.10 19.94
C TRP A 28 4.95 -13.34 18.80
N GLN A 29 4.78 -13.79 17.56
CA GLN A 29 5.31 -13.12 16.39
C GLN A 29 4.70 -11.73 16.21
N LEU A 30 3.39 -11.58 16.42
CA LEU A 30 2.71 -10.28 16.35
C LEU A 30 3.24 -9.30 17.42
N ILE A 31 3.46 -9.76 18.66
CA ILE A 31 4.06 -8.94 19.72
C ILE A 31 5.43 -8.40 19.28
N ARG A 32 6.25 -9.26 18.66
CA ARG A 32 7.56 -8.86 18.14
C ARG A 32 7.44 -7.88 16.99
N GLN A 33 6.53 -8.14 16.04
CA GLN A 33 6.27 -7.28 14.89
C GLN A 33 5.82 -5.88 15.30
N LEU A 34 4.92 -5.77 16.28
CA LEU A 34 4.41 -4.49 16.79
C LEU A 34 5.55 -3.59 17.26
N GLY A 35 6.40 -4.07 18.17
CA GLY A 35 7.46 -3.26 18.77
C GLY A 35 8.71 -3.09 17.91
N HIS A 36 9.10 -4.12 17.14
CA HIS A 36 10.33 -4.07 16.35
C HIS A 36 10.14 -3.39 14.99
N VAL A 37 8.95 -3.47 14.39
CA VAL A 37 8.72 -3.03 13.01
C VAL A 37 7.69 -1.91 12.97
N GLN A 38 6.47 -2.15 13.45
CA GLN A 38 5.36 -1.23 13.20
C GLN A 38 5.49 0.10 13.95
N LEU A 39 5.78 0.07 15.25
CA LEU A 39 5.92 1.29 16.06
C LEU A 39 7.05 2.22 15.56
N PRO A 40 8.26 1.73 15.24
CA PRO A 40 9.28 2.54 14.58
C PRO A 40 8.82 3.13 13.24
N ALA A 41 8.16 2.34 12.39
CA ALA A 41 7.68 2.79 11.09
C ALA A 41 6.60 3.88 11.21
N LEU A 42 5.59 3.67 12.07
CA LEU A 42 4.54 4.67 12.33
C LEU A 42 5.12 5.97 12.88
N ARG A 43 6.11 5.89 13.78
CA ARG A 43 6.80 7.10 14.30
C ARG A 43 7.52 7.87 13.20
N SER A 44 8.10 7.20 12.20
CA SER A 44 8.71 7.86 11.05
C SER A 44 7.70 8.59 10.16
N ILE A 45 6.48 8.04 10.02
CA ILE A 45 5.36 8.65 9.29
C ILE A 45 4.78 9.83 10.07
N MET A 46 4.57 9.68 11.37
CA MET A 46 4.07 10.74 12.26
C MET A 46 4.95 11.99 12.18
N LEU A 47 6.27 11.81 12.17
CA LEU A 47 7.26 12.89 12.01
C LEU A 47 7.44 13.35 10.55
N ARG A 48 6.68 12.77 9.61
CA ARG A 48 6.78 12.99 8.16
C ARG A 48 8.19 12.78 7.58
N GLN A 49 9.02 12.01 8.29
CA GLN A 49 10.37 11.61 7.84
C GLN A 49 10.27 10.53 6.76
N ALA A 50 9.21 9.73 6.79
CA ALA A 50 8.78 8.85 5.71
C ALA A 50 7.38 9.27 5.23
N ARG A 51 7.13 9.13 3.92
CA ARG A 51 5.80 9.24 3.33
C ARG A 51 5.48 7.93 2.62
N ILE A 52 4.28 7.44 2.83
CA ILE A 52 3.75 6.24 2.18
C ILE A 52 2.81 6.69 1.06
N GLY A 53 3.05 6.24 -0.18
CA GLY A 53 2.27 6.60 -1.37
C GLY A 53 2.84 7.76 -2.22
N THR A 54 2.26 7.97 -3.40
CA THR A 54 2.62 9.07 -4.32
C THR A 54 2.11 10.42 -3.79
N PRO A 55 2.93 11.50 -3.82
CA PRO A 55 2.47 12.80 -3.36
C PRO A 55 1.34 13.33 -4.23
N THR A 56 0.11 13.37 -3.70
CA THR A 56 -0.99 14.08 -4.34
C THR A 56 -0.84 15.58 -4.09
N HIS A 57 -0.62 16.33 -5.16
CA HIS A 57 -0.62 17.80 -5.12
C HIS A 57 -2.06 18.32 -5.06
N THR A 58 -2.66 18.31 -3.88
CA THR A 58 -3.89 19.07 -3.62
C THR A 58 -3.52 20.54 -3.49
N PRO A 59 -4.13 21.47 -4.25
CA PRO A 59 -3.88 22.90 -4.10
C PRO A 59 -4.18 23.32 -2.65
N SER A 60 -3.16 23.77 -1.91
CA SER A 60 -3.32 24.22 -0.54
C SER A 60 -4.16 25.49 -0.51
N ARG A 61 -5.38 25.39 0.02
CA ARG A 61 -6.19 26.56 0.39
C ARG A 61 -5.68 27.07 1.74
N GLY A 62 -4.67 27.93 1.72
CA GLY A 62 -4.34 28.92 2.77
C GLY A 62 -3.93 28.44 4.17
N ASN A 63 -4.16 27.19 4.56
CA ASN A 63 -3.79 26.68 5.87
C ASN A 63 -2.51 25.84 5.79
N ALA A 64 -1.54 26.16 6.63
CA ALA A 64 -0.35 25.35 6.80
C ALA A 64 -0.76 23.94 7.29
N PRO A 65 -0.30 22.86 6.62
CA PRO A 65 -0.55 21.50 7.10
C PRO A 65 -0.02 21.35 8.53
N MET A 66 -0.75 20.65 9.40
CA MET A 66 -0.27 20.36 10.76
C MET A 66 1.13 19.71 10.72
N PRO A 67 1.99 20.00 11.73
CA PRO A 67 3.38 19.55 11.73
C PRO A 67 3.54 18.02 11.85
N ILE A 68 2.51 17.32 12.33
CA ILE A 68 2.49 15.85 12.50
C ILE A 68 1.33 15.21 11.73
N ASP A 69 1.46 13.92 11.45
CA ASP A 69 0.35 13.08 10.98
C ASP A 69 -0.46 12.57 12.18
N THR A 70 -1.68 13.08 12.35
CA THR A 70 -2.56 12.74 13.50
C THR A 70 -3.09 11.31 13.41
N HIS A 71 -3.28 10.77 12.21
CA HIS A 71 -3.72 9.39 12.05
C HIS A 71 -2.61 8.42 12.50
N ALA A 72 -1.37 8.68 12.10
CA ALA A 72 -0.23 7.91 12.60
C ALA A 72 -0.04 8.05 14.11
N GLN A 73 -0.33 9.23 14.68
CA GLN A 73 -0.30 9.45 16.13
C GLN A 73 -1.33 8.59 16.87
N ASP A 74 -2.56 8.51 16.38
CA ASP A 74 -3.63 7.70 16.99
C ASP A 74 -3.25 6.20 16.98
N LEU A 75 -2.70 5.71 15.87
CA LEU A 75 -2.24 4.31 15.75
C LEU A 75 -1.08 4.00 16.72
N ILE A 76 -0.17 4.96 16.92
CA ILE A 76 0.88 4.84 17.93
C ILE A 76 0.25 4.78 19.33
N ALA A 77 -0.68 5.67 19.65
CA ALA A 77 -1.31 5.70 20.97
C ALA A 77 -2.04 4.39 21.29
N ASP A 78 -2.82 3.84 20.36
CA ASP A 78 -3.50 2.55 20.50
C ASP A 78 -2.50 1.41 20.77
N SER A 79 -1.40 1.39 20.00
CA SER A 79 -0.33 0.38 20.12
C SER A 79 0.41 0.49 21.47
N GLU A 80 0.68 1.69 21.94
CA GLU A 80 1.36 1.94 23.22
C GLU A 80 0.47 1.63 24.41
N ALA A 81 -0.81 1.96 24.34
CA ALA A 81 -1.80 1.62 25.35
C ALA A 81 -1.89 0.09 25.53
N TRP A 82 -1.93 -0.66 24.43
CA TRP A 82 -1.92 -2.12 24.48
C TRP A 82 -0.65 -2.66 25.15
N LEU A 83 0.54 -2.16 24.77
CA LEU A 83 1.81 -2.57 25.39
C LEU A 83 1.85 -2.26 26.90
N ALA A 84 1.36 -1.08 27.32
CA ALA A 84 1.30 -0.70 28.72
C ALA A 84 0.38 -1.63 29.53
N GLU A 85 -0.78 -1.98 28.98
CA GLU A 85 -1.72 -2.92 29.61
C GLU A 85 -1.10 -4.30 29.79
N GLN A 86 -0.51 -4.87 28.73
CA GLN A 86 0.11 -6.19 28.78
C GLN A 86 1.31 -6.23 29.73
N ALA A 87 2.13 -5.17 29.75
CA ALA A 87 3.22 -5.06 30.70
C ALA A 87 2.69 -4.97 32.15
N GLY A 88 1.61 -4.21 32.37
CA GLY A 88 0.91 -4.11 33.65
C GLY A 88 0.37 -5.44 34.17
N LYS A 89 -0.13 -6.31 33.28
CA LYS A 89 -0.57 -7.68 33.63
C LYS A 89 0.57 -8.57 34.13
N ILE A 90 1.80 -8.35 33.65
CA ILE A 90 2.99 -9.03 34.19
C ILE A 90 3.32 -8.47 35.58
N ARG A 91 3.37 -7.14 35.69
CA ARG A 91 3.62 -6.42 36.94
C ARG A 91 3.04 -5.02 36.84
N ALA A 92 2.22 -4.63 37.82
CA ALA A 92 1.53 -3.33 37.81
C ALA A 92 2.48 -2.13 37.60
N ALA A 93 3.69 -2.18 38.14
CA ALA A 93 4.69 -1.12 37.96
C ALA A 93 5.14 -0.91 36.49
N TYR A 94 5.00 -1.92 35.64
CA TYR A 94 5.38 -1.84 34.23
C TYR A 94 4.35 -1.10 33.38
N ALA A 95 3.13 -0.88 33.88
CA ALA A 95 2.11 -0.10 33.16
C ALA A 95 2.52 1.37 32.93
N ALA A 96 3.44 1.88 33.76
CA ALA A 96 3.97 3.24 33.64
C ALA A 96 5.23 3.32 32.74
N TYR A 97 5.66 2.22 32.13
CA TYR A 97 6.83 2.21 31.27
C TYR A 97 6.54 2.89 29.93
N ASP A 98 7.56 3.54 29.37
CA ASP A 98 7.53 3.90 27.95
C ASP A 98 7.42 2.64 27.08
N TRP A 99 6.89 2.80 25.87
CA TRP A 99 6.56 1.66 25.00
C TRP A 99 7.73 0.70 24.75
N ARG A 100 8.98 1.21 24.66
CA ARG A 100 10.15 0.35 24.43
C ARG A 100 10.42 -0.51 25.65
N LYS A 101 10.42 0.10 26.84
CA LYS A 101 10.60 -0.65 28.10
C LYS A 101 9.45 -1.62 28.35
N ALA A 102 8.21 -1.22 28.08
CA ALA A 102 7.04 -2.09 28.17
C ALA A 102 7.19 -3.30 27.22
N TRP A 103 7.55 -3.04 25.97
CA TRP A 103 7.81 -4.10 24.98
C TRP A 103 8.95 -5.03 25.41
N TYR A 104 10.09 -4.51 25.86
CA TYR A 104 11.18 -5.35 26.37
C TYR A 104 10.78 -6.18 27.59
N ALA A 105 9.96 -5.63 28.49
CA ALA A 105 9.42 -6.37 29.63
C ALA A 105 8.53 -7.53 29.16
N ILE A 106 7.67 -7.31 28.19
CA ILE A 106 6.83 -8.35 27.55
C ILE A 106 7.71 -9.41 26.89
N ILE A 107 8.71 -9.00 26.10
CA ILE A 107 9.61 -9.91 25.39
C ILE A 107 10.40 -10.80 26.37
N SER A 108 10.79 -10.24 27.52
CA SER A 108 11.51 -10.97 28.57
C SER A 108 10.62 -11.93 29.36
N ASN A 109 9.30 -11.78 29.29
CA ASN A 109 8.31 -12.56 30.06
C ASN A 109 7.40 -13.40 29.14
N ARG A 110 7.97 -13.97 28.06
CA ARG A 110 7.24 -14.80 27.08
C ARG A 110 6.33 -15.84 27.72
N HIS A 111 6.85 -16.61 28.68
CA HIS A 111 6.10 -17.69 29.31
C HIS A 111 4.87 -17.15 30.06
N THR A 112 4.99 -16.01 30.73
CA THR A 112 3.88 -15.41 31.49
C THR A 112 2.78 -14.97 30.54
N ILE A 113 3.11 -14.14 29.54
CA ILE A 113 2.14 -13.56 28.60
C ILE A 113 1.37 -14.62 27.82
N LEU A 114 2.04 -15.68 27.36
CA LEU A 114 1.40 -16.71 26.53
C LEU A 114 0.50 -17.68 27.30
N ASN A 115 0.57 -17.68 28.64
CA ASN A 115 -0.21 -18.59 29.49
C ASN A 115 -1.17 -17.83 30.43
N MET A 116 -1.35 -16.51 30.26
CA MET A 116 -2.38 -15.76 30.99
C MET A 116 -3.78 -16.26 30.62
N SER A 117 -4.71 -16.17 31.57
CA SER A 117 -6.12 -16.49 31.32
C SER A 117 -6.77 -15.54 30.29
N THR A 118 -6.23 -14.34 30.12
CA THR A 118 -6.68 -13.33 29.15
C THR A 118 -6.02 -13.46 27.77
N ALA A 119 -5.09 -14.40 27.59
CA ALA A 119 -4.23 -14.44 26.40
C ALA A 119 -4.99 -14.55 25.07
N ALA A 120 -6.17 -15.18 25.06
CA ALA A 120 -7.00 -15.27 23.85
C ALA A 120 -7.61 -13.91 23.44
N ASP A 121 -8.13 -13.17 24.41
CA ASP A 121 -8.69 -11.83 24.19
C ASP A 121 -7.58 -10.83 23.84
N ASP A 122 -6.44 -10.91 24.54
CA ASP A 122 -5.27 -10.07 24.27
C ASP A 122 -4.72 -10.29 22.86
N TYR A 123 -4.73 -11.55 22.39
CA TYR A 123 -4.34 -11.88 21.02
C TYR A 123 -5.32 -11.30 20.00
N ALA A 124 -6.64 -11.45 20.20
CA ALA A 124 -7.64 -10.87 19.30
C ALA A 124 -7.54 -9.33 19.22
N ALA A 125 -7.32 -8.67 20.36
CA ALA A 125 -7.09 -7.23 20.42
C ALA A 125 -5.82 -6.83 19.65
N LEU A 126 -4.74 -7.59 19.79
CA LEU A 126 -3.49 -7.34 19.07
C LEU A 126 -3.67 -7.53 17.55
N GLU A 127 -4.38 -8.55 17.09
CA GLU A 127 -4.65 -8.72 15.65
C GLU A 127 -5.39 -7.54 15.04
N HIS A 128 -6.30 -6.93 15.79
CA HIS A 128 -6.99 -5.73 15.33
C HIS A 128 -6.03 -4.55 15.18
N ILE A 129 -5.14 -4.34 16.16
CA ILE A 129 -4.10 -3.29 16.13
C ILE A 129 -3.13 -3.52 14.98
N ILE A 130 -2.58 -4.73 14.85
CA ILE A 130 -1.63 -5.10 13.79
C ILE A 130 -2.23 -4.81 12.42
N ARG A 131 -3.49 -5.20 12.17
CA ARG A 131 -4.16 -5.00 10.89
C ARG A 131 -4.36 -3.52 10.55
N ARG A 132 -4.79 -2.71 11.52
CA ARG A 132 -4.93 -1.26 11.34
C ARG A 132 -3.59 -0.60 11.05
N ASN A 133 -2.55 -1.01 11.78
CA ASN A 133 -1.19 -0.56 11.54
C ASN A 133 -0.70 -0.98 10.15
N GLU A 134 -0.90 -2.23 9.74
CA GLU A 134 -0.54 -2.72 8.40
C GLU A 134 -1.23 -1.93 7.29
N GLN A 135 -2.52 -1.63 7.43
CA GLN A 135 -3.23 -0.79 6.47
C GLN A 135 -2.64 0.62 6.35
N ALA A 136 -2.13 1.19 7.44
CA ALA A 136 -1.48 2.49 7.41
C ALA A 136 -0.03 2.43 6.90
N LEU A 137 0.64 1.29 7.10
CA LEU A 137 2.03 1.04 6.71
C LEU A 137 2.17 0.47 5.29
N THR A 138 1.06 0.03 4.69
CA THR A 138 1.02 -0.48 3.32
C THR A 138 0.28 0.57 2.48
N PRO A 139 0.91 1.19 1.48
CA PRO A 139 0.18 2.08 0.60
C PRO A 139 -0.96 1.31 -0.07
N GLU A 140 -2.13 1.93 -0.23
CA GLU A 140 -3.07 1.45 -1.25
C GLU A 140 -2.34 1.51 -2.59
N ASP A 141 -2.15 0.36 -3.24
CA ASP A 141 -1.54 0.33 -4.56
C ASP A 141 -2.33 1.24 -5.50
N GLU A 142 -1.66 2.22 -6.11
CA GLU A 142 -2.30 3.15 -7.03
C GLU A 142 -2.93 2.35 -8.18
N LEU A 143 -4.26 2.27 -8.21
CA LEU A 143 -4.97 1.60 -9.28
C LEU A 143 -4.78 2.38 -10.57
N ILE A 144 -4.11 1.76 -11.54
CA ILE A 144 -3.92 2.29 -12.89
C ILE A 144 -4.87 1.61 -13.85
N ILE A 145 -5.14 2.26 -14.98
CA ILE A 145 -5.81 1.60 -16.11
C ILE A 145 -4.78 0.70 -16.79
N LEU A 146 -5.04 -0.61 -16.79
CA LEU A 146 -4.21 -1.62 -17.44
C LEU A 146 -4.47 -1.66 -18.95
N GLY A 147 -5.72 -1.44 -19.36
CA GLY A 147 -6.15 -1.45 -20.75
C GLY A 147 -7.64 -1.75 -20.86
N THR A 148 -8.03 -2.38 -21.96
CA THR A 148 -9.44 -2.64 -22.29
C THR A 148 -9.69 -4.15 -22.38
N CYS A 149 -10.78 -4.62 -21.77
CA CYS A 149 -11.19 -6.02 -21.81
C CYS A 149 -11.32 -6.52 -23.26
N PRO A 150 -10.65 -7.63 -23.64
CA PRO A 150 -10.76 -8.20 -24.99
C PRO A 150 -12.17 -8.68 -25.35
N ASN A 151 -12.97 -9.08 -24.35
CA ASN A 151 -14.30 -9.66 -24.57
C ASN A 151 -15.41 -8.59 -24.62
N CYS A 152 -15.50 -7.72 -23.60
CA CYS A 152 -16.61 -6.77 -23.47
C CYS A 152 -16.21 -5.29 -23.59
N HIS A 153 -14.94 -5.02 -23.91
CA HIS A 153 -14.40 -3.68 -24.15
C HIS A 153 -14.52 -2.68 -22.98
N THR A 154 -14.80 -3.15 -21.76
CA THR A 154 -14.77 -2.33 -20.55
C THR A 154 -13.32 -2.04 -20.14
N LEU A 155 -13.07 -0.84 -19.60
CA LEU A 155 -11.77 -0.49 -19.02
C LEU A 155 -11.44 -1.41 -17.84
N LEU A 156 -10.20 -1.89 -17.80
CA LEU A 156 -9.67 -2.72 -16.73
C LEU A 156 -8.70 -1.90 -15.90
N THR A 157 -8.94 -1.86 -14.59
CA THR A 157 -8.07 -1.23 -13.60
C THR A 157 -7.44 -2.26 -12.70
N GLY A 158 -6.21 -2.00 -12.26
CA GLY A 158 -5.48 -2.86 -11.34
C GLY A 158 -4.19 -2.18 -10.90
N THR A 159 -3.44 -2.86 -10.03
CA THR A 159 -2.15 -2.35 -9.56
C THR A 159 -1.11 -2.37 -10.70
N PRO A 160 -0.05 -1.54 -10.65
CA PRO A 160 0.99 -1.55 -11.68
C PRO A 160 1.67 -2.90 -11.84
N GLU A 161 1.70 -3.71 -10.79
CA GLU A 161 2.36 -5.01 -10.72
C GLU A 161 1.37 -6.19 -10.82
N ALA A 162 0.08 -5.92 -11.06
CA ALA A 162 -0.93 -6.97 -11.16
C ALA A 162 -0.52 -8.02 -12.22
N GLU A 163 -0.55 -9.30 -11.82
CA GLU A 163 -0.31 -10.44 -12.70
C GLU A 163 -1.60 -10.82 -13.45
N THR A 164 -2.75 -10.73 -12.78
CA THR A 164 -4.07 -10.98 -13.37
C THR A 164 -5.03 -9.83 -13.10
N VAL A 165 -6.06 -9.74 -13.94
CA VAL A 165 -7.16 -8.79 -13.78
C VAL A 165 -8.47 -9.46 -14.17
N THR A 166 -9.46 -9.36 -13.30
CA THR A 166 -10.82 -9.84 -13.59
C THR A 166 -11.68 -8.70 -14.09
N CYS A 167 -12.30 -8.87 -15.25
CA CYS A 167 -13.25 -7.89 -15.77
C CYS A 167 -14.54 -7.88 -14.94
N GLN A 168 -14.89 -6.74 -14.36
CA GLN A 168 -16.11 -6.61 -13.54
C GLN A 168 -17.41 -6.79 -14.33
N HIS A 169 -17.38 -6.65 -15.66
CA HIS A 169 -18.58 -6.74 -16.50
C HIS A 169 -18.82 -8.15 -17.05
N CYS A 170 -17.80 -8.77 -17.67
CA CYS A 170 -17.92 -10.12 -18.24
C CYS A 170 -17.40 -11.24 -17.32
N ARG A 171 -16.81 -10.89 -16.18
CA ARG A 171 -16.20 -11.81 -15.19
C ARG A 171 -15.11 -12.72 -15.73
N THR A 172 -14.57 -12.43 -16.92
CA THR A 172 -13.42 -13.12 -17.48
C THR A 172 -12.14 -12.59 -16.85
N GLU A 173 -11.28 -13.50 -16.41
CA GLU A 173 -9.94 -13.20 -15.93
C GLU A 173 -8.95 -13.15 -17.09
N TRP A 174 -8.05 -12.17 -17.05
CA TRP A 174 -7.01 -11.95 -18.05
C TRP A 174 -5.65 -11.80 -17.38
N ALA A 175 -4.59 -12.24 -18.05
CA ALA A 175 -3.23 -11.87 -17.66
C ALA A 175 -3.04 -10.37 -17.88
N ALA A 176 -2.80 -9.62 -16.80
CA ALA A 176 -2.65 -8.17 -16.84
C ALA A 176 -1.47 -7.71 -17.73
N PRO A 177 -0.33 -8.42 -17.82
CA PRO A 177 0.72 -8.11 -18.79
C PRO A 177 0.25 -8.19 -20.25
N ALA A 178 -0.60 -9.17 -20.60
CA ALA A 178 -1.14 -9.31 -21.95
C ALA A 178 -2.08 -8.15 -22.31
N ILE A 179 -2.88 -7.68 -21.33
CA ILE A 179 -3.74 -6.51 -21.51
C ILE A 179 -2.93 -5.23 -21.76
N LYS A 180 -1.84 -5.02 -21.00
CA LYS A 180 -0.94 -3.88 -21.19
C LYS A 180 -0.25 -3.94 -22.55
N ALA A 181 0.33 -5.08 -22.92
CA ALA A 181 0.99 -5.27 -24.21
C ALA A 181 0.03 -4.99 -25.39
N ALA A 182 -1.20 -5.51 -25.33
CA ALA A 182 -2.21 -5.26 -26.36
C ALA A 182 -2.66 -3.78 -26.43
N ARG A 183 -2.67 -3.07 -25.30
CA ARG A 183 -2.89 -1.62 -25.28
C ARG A 183 -1.72 -0.90 -25.94
N ASP A 184 -0.49 -1.25 -25.60
CA ASP A 184 0.71 -0.56 -26.07
C ASP A 184 0.93 -0.78 -27.58
N GLU A 185 0.65 -1.98 -28.09
CA GLU A 185 0.63 -2.28 -29.53
C GLU A 185 -0.40 -1.42 -30.28
N ARG A 186 -1.60 -1.24 -29.72
CA ARG A 186 -2.62 -0.35 -30.32
C ARG A 186 -2.17 1.09 -30.35
N LEU A 187 -1.45 1.57 -29.33
CA LEU A 187 -0.97 2.96 -29.27
C LEU A 187 0.01 3.30 -30.41
N TRP A 188 0.78 2.33 -30.91
CA TRP A 188 1.65 2.54 -32.07
C TRP A 188 0.87 2.86 -33.35
N GLN A 189 -0.39 2.45 -33.44
CA GLN A 189 -1.28 2.74 -34.56
C GLN A 189 -2.00 4.09 -34.42
N VAL A 190 -1.85 4.77 -33.28
CA VAL A 190 -2.55 6.03 -33.00
C VAL A 190 -1.60 7.21 -33.18
N GLN A 191 -1.97 8.10 -34.09
CA GLN A 191 -1.35 9.40 -34.25
C GLN A 191 -2.30 10.50 -33.83
N ILE A 192 -1.77 11.52 -33.19
CA ILE A 192 -2.52 12.73 -32.84
C ILE A 192 -1.78 13.96 -33.32
N THR A 193 -2.54 14.98 -33.71
CA THR A 193 -1.97 16.28 -34.04
C THR A 193 -2.40 17.29 -33.00
N GLY A 194 -1.44 17.97 -32.38
CA GLY A 194 -1.75 18.94 -31.34
C GLY A 194 -0.51 19.44 -30.60
N THR A 195 -0.74 20.03 -29.44
CA THR A 195 0.35 20.47 -28.56
C THR A 195 0.80 19.32 -27.65
N PRO A 196 1.98 19.42 -27.01
CA PRO A 196 2.38 18.46 -25.98
C PRO A 196 1.36 18.30 -24.83
N SER A 197 0.51 19.30 -24.59
CA SER A 197 -0.55 19.19 -23.59
C SER A 197 -1.71 18.31 -24.05
N ASP A 198 -2.01 18.33 -25.34
CA ASP A 198 -3.07 17.52 -25.94
C ASP A 198 -2.63 16.06 -25.99
N ALA A 199 -1.35 15.81 -26.29
CA ALA A 199 -0.75 14.49 -26.20
C ALA A 199 -0.79 13.88 -24.80
N ALA A 200 -0.46 14.66 -23.77
CA ALA A 200 -0.59 14.22 -22.38
C ALA A 200 -2.04 13.89 -22.01
N LYS A 201 -3.01 14.70 -22.46
CA LYS A 201 -4.44 14.45 -22.21
C LYS A 201 -4.92 13.18 -22.92
N GLU A 202 -4.45 12.93 -24.13
CA GLU A 202 -4.85 11.75 -24.89
C GLU A 202 -4.30 10.48 -24.27
N LEU A 203 -3.01 10.45 -23.90
CA LEU A 203 -2.41 9.30 -23.20
C LEU A 203 -3.13 8.98 -21.89
N LYS A 204 -3.63 9.99 -21.18
CA LYS A 204 -4.42 9.81 -19.96
C LYS A 204 -5.70 9.00 -20.20
N ARG A 205 -6.32 9.08 -21.38
CA ARG A 205 -7.50 8.27 -21.75
C ARG A 205 -7.18 6.78 -21.85
N TYR A 206 -5.92 6.45 -22.12
CA TYR A 206 -5.41 5.09 -22.17
C TYR A 206 -4.76 4.63 -20.85
N GLY A 207 -4.84 5.45 -19.79
CA GLY A 207 -4.24 5.10 -18.49
C GLY A 207 -2.80 5.53 -18.29
N LEU A 208 -2.21 6.22 -19.26
CA LEU A 208 -0.81 6.62 -19.22
C LEU A 208 -0.71 8.09 -18.79
N SER A 209 -0.22 8.31 -17.57
CA SER A 209 -0.05 9.66 -17.02
C SER A 209 1.34 10.18 -17.31
N VAL A 210 1.43 11.27 -18.09
CA VAL A 210 2.68 11.96 -18.41
C VAL A 210 2.48 13.48 -18.36
N SER A 211 3.47 14.22 -17.88
CA SER A 211 3.39 15.68 -17.84
C SER A 211 3.70 16.30 -19.22
N ARG A 212 3.01 17.39 -19.56
CA ARG A 212 3.32 18.23 -20.73
C ARG A 212 4.81 18.63 -20.78
N ASN A 213 5.38 18.94 -19.62
CA ASN A 213 6.77 19.36 -19.50
C ASN A 213 7.73 18.23 -19.91
N LEU A 214 7.45 16.99 -19.52
CA LEU A 214 8.26 15.85 -19.88
C LEU A 214 8.24 15.61 -21.40
N ILE A 215 7.05 15.62 -22.02
CA ILE A 215 6.91 15.51 -23.49
C ILE A 215 7.67 16.65 -24.19
N SER A 216 7.56 17.87 -23.67
CA SER A 216 8.27 19.03 -24.22
C SER A 216 9.80 18.88 -24.10
N GLN A 217 10.30 18.25 -23.04
CA GLN A 217 11.72 17.94 -22.88
C GLN A 217 12.17 16.85 -23.86
N TRP A 218 11.36 15.80 -24.07
CA TRP A 218 11.67 14.76 -25.06
C TRP A 218 11.76 15.32 -26.47
N LEU A 219 10.83 16.21 -26.86
CA LEU A 219 10.91 16.96 -28.11
C LEU A 219 12.22 17.76 -28.21
N ARG A 220 12.54 18.58 -27.19
CA ARG A 220 13.75 19.42 -27.18
C ARG A 220 15.05 18.61 -27.23
N ARG A 221 15.04 17.42 -26.66
CA ARG A 221 16.20 16.50 -26.63
C ARG A 221 16.25 15.58 -27.86
N GLY A 222 15.32 15.70 -28.81
CA GLY A 222 15.28 14.86 -30.01
C GLY A 222 14.98 13.38 -29.73
N LYS A 223 14.34 13.05 -28.60
CA LYS A 223 13.98 11.66 -28.24
C LYS A 223 12.76 11.12 -28.97
N LEU A 224 11.94 12.01 -29.54
CA LEU A 224 10.74 11.65 -30.31
C LEU A 224 11.07 11.68 -31.79
N THR A 225 11.50 10.54 -32.32
CA THR A 225 11.93 10.37 -33.71
C THR A 225 10.76 10.40 -34.70
N HIS A 226 9.55 10.04 -34.26
CA HIS A 226 8.35 10.05 -35.11
C HIS A 226 7.52 11.33 -34.96
N ALA A 227 7.94 12.27 -34.09
CA ALA A 227 7.24 13.54 -33.92
C ALA A 227 7.55 14.50 -35.06
N THR A 228 6.55 14.82 -35.90
CA THR A 228 6.72 15.74 -37.02
C THR A 228 6.11 17.11 -36.72
N PRO A 229 6.83 18.21 -36.96
CA PRO A 229 6.27 19.55 -36.79
C PRO A 229 5.20 19.84 -37.84
N THR A 230 4.13 20.51 -37.43
CA THR A 230 3.07 20.93 -38.34
C THR A 230 3.27 22.38 -38.82
N LYS A 231 2.38 22.85 -39.70
CA LYS A 231 2.34 24.25 -40.16
C LYS A 231 2.02 25.25 -39.03
N HIS A 232 1.41 24.79 -37.93
CA HIS A 232 1.02 25.63 -36.81
C HIS A 232 2.08 25.67 -35.71
N LYS A 233 2.28 26.86 -35.13
CA LYS A 233 3.29 27.08 -34.08
C LYS A 233 3.04 26.16 -32.88
N ARG A 234 4.07 25.42 -32.45
CA ARG A 234 4.07 24.50 -31.29
C ARG A 234 3.11 23.30 -31.41
N GLN A 235 2.66 22.98 -32.62
CA GLN A 235 1.88 21.76 -32.89
C GLN A 235 2.73 20.74 -33.63
N TYR A 236 2.62 19.49 -33.20
CA TYR A 236 3.31 18.34 -33.77
C TYR A 236 2.31 17.21 -33.98
N THR A 237 2.60 16.35 -34.94
CA THR A 237 1.96 15.05 -35.03
C THR A 237 2.79 14.06 -34.21
N PHE A 238 2.19 13.49 -33.16
CA PHE A 238 2.82 12.55 -32.24
C PHE A 238 2.32 11.13 -32.52
N ASN A 239 3.21 10.15 -32.44
CA ASN A 239 2.83 8.74 -32.28
C ASN A 239 2.65 8.43 -30.78
N LEU A 240 1.49 7.91 -30.38
CA LEU A 240 1.23 7.63 -28.97
C LEU A 240 2.03 6.44 -28.44
N GLY A 241 2.33 5.45 -29.28
CA GLY A 241 3.18 4.31 -28.94
C GLY A 241 4.62 4.72 -28.61
N GLU A 242 5.19 5.66 -29.38
CA GLU A 242 6.52 6.22 -29.09
C GLU A 242 6.54 6.96 -27.73
N LEU A 243 5.49 7.72 -27.42
CA LEU A 243 5.36 8.39 -26.13
C LEU A 243 5.20 7.41 -24.96
N ALA A 244 4.45 6.33 -25.16
CA ALA A 244 4.26 5.27 -24.17
C ALA A 244 5.58 4.52 -23.92
N ALA A 245 6.30 4.14 -24.97
CA ALA A 245 7.60 3.45 -24.86
C ALA A 245 8.64 4.28 -24.09
N LEU A 246 8.70 5.60 -24.32
CA LEU A 246 9.58 6.48 -23.56
C LEU A 246 9.16 6.65 -22.10
N LEU A 247 7.87 6.52 -21.79
CA LEU A 247 7.38 6.55 -20.42
C LEU A 247 7.83 5.30 -19.64
N ASP A 248 7.77 4.13 -20.27
CA ASP A 248 8.18 2.86 -19.65
C ASP A 248 9.70 2.77 -19.45
N CYS A 249 10.51 3.29 -20.38
CA CYS A 249 11.98 3.36 -20.22
C CYS A 249 12.46 4.32 -19.12
N HIS A 250 11.55 5.10 -18.52
CA HIS A 250 11.86 6.10 -17.50
C HIS A 250 11.16 5.83 -16.15
N ARG A 251 10.47 4.70 -16.00
CA ARG A 251 9.96 4.16 -14.72
C ARG A 251 10.95 3.16 -14.14
#